data_AF-A0A223SCU6-F1
#
_entry.id   AF-A0A223SCU6-F1
#
_cell.length_a   1.000
_cell.length_b   1.000
_cell.length_c   1.000
_cell.angle_alpha   90.00
_cell.angle_beta   90.00
_cell.angle_gamma   90.00
#
_symmetry.space_group_name_H-M   'P 1'
#
loop_
_entity.id
_entity.type
_entity.pdbx_description
1 polymer ?
#
loop_
_entity_poly.entity_id
_entity_poly.type
_entity_poly.pdbx_seq_one_letter_code
_entity_poly.pdbx_strand_id
1 'polypeptide(L)'
;MPVTDADGPREIPTEEPPHYRHVDEGDTIVPVVNDGEVSDGYGWNLYGITEGTAVQKDSSAEEEKIALNADVLFEFDKADLADDAEDVLKQVVAETRERADPDKPPITIVGHTDGKGDDEYNQQLSEERAETVHQYLKAELGSAYEYKTEGRGSSEPIAEEGGSDDEEARARNRRVEISYKIKETRVTTELTETEKNSEDQADGGAIAPPAPFREEQGKVVASGTASSRRVSYKLEVLPFFRDGAYLVANLRITNTSSDTDLNVVWDGGFKNDDYHGADFGGFSVIDPETDIVHRAVRIGEKGKRDDRHYLEAEGYPWLKGPGTTNDVSLYLPAPPPGVTSVTFDAGAFGTFEDVPIE
;
A
#
# COMPACT_ATOMS: atom_id res chain seq x y z
N MET A 1 5.58 -0.77 16.17
CA MET A 1 4.55 -1.02 17.21
C MET A 1 4.51 0.20 18.13
N PRO A 2 3.33 0.64 18.58
CA PRO A 2 3.04 2.05 18.88
C PRO A 2 3.84 2.58 20.06
N VAL A 3 4.25 3.84 19.94
CA VAL A 3 4.98 4.60 20.98
C VAL A 3 3.95 5.26 21.87
N THR A 4 3.86 4.84 23.13
CA THR A 4 3.17 5.61 24.18
C THR A 4 4.15 6.00 25.27
N ASP A 5 4.21 7.31 25.50
CA ASP A 5 4.90 7.93 26.61
C ASP A 5 4.10 7.67 27.88
N ALA A 6 4.63 6.80 28.75
CA ALA A 6 4.18 6.67 30.12
C ALA A 6 5.41 6.28 30.97
N ASP A 7 6.02 7.29 31.58
CA ASP A 7 7.11 7.21 32.55
C ASP A 7 8.31 6.35 32.10
N GLY A 8 9.29 7.01 31.46
CA GLY A 8 10.51 6.37 30.97
C GLY A 8 11.22 5.47 32.02
N PRO A 9 11.81 4.34 31.60
CA PRO A 9 12.54 3.47 32.51
C PRO A 9 13.77 4.21 33.06
N ARG A 10 13.88 4.23 34.40
CA ARG A 10 14.93 4.96 35.13
C ARG A 10 16.33 4.37 35.03
N GLU A 11 16.53 3.24 34.36
CA GLU A 11 17.85 2.66 34.08
C GLU A 11 17.74 1.70 32.89
N ILE A 12 18.56 1.92 31.85
CA ILE A 12 18.69 1.02 30.70
C ILE A 12 19.54 -0.18 31.15
N PRO A 13 19.09 -1.43 31.00
CA PRO A 13 19.92 -2.60 31.27
C PRO A 13 21.14 -2.59 30.34
N THR A 14 22.35 -2.60 30.91
CA THR A 14 23.63 -2.46 30.18
C THR A 14 24.09 -3.73 29.46
N GLU A 15 23.25 -4.74 29.31
CA GLU A 15 23.60 -5.97 28.60
C GLU A 15 22.69 -6.16 27.39
N GLU A 16 23.29 -6.15 26.19
CA GLU A 16 22.63 -6.52 24.95
C GLU A 16 21.91 -7.87 25.11
N PRO A 17 20.64 -8.01 24.67
CA PRO A 17 19.97 -9.28 24.77
C PRO A 17 20.69 -10.30 23.88
N PRO A 18 21.11 -11.47 24.41
CA PRO A 18 21.68 -12.50 23.58
C PRO A 18 20.60 -12.94 22.60
N HIS A 19 20.86 -12.74 21.31
CA HIS A 19 20.04 -13.26 20.23
C HIS A 19 19.77 -14.75 20.53
N TYR A 20 18.49 -15.14 20.57
CA TYR A 20 18.00 -16.51 20.84
C TYR A 20 17.95 -16.99 22.30
N ARG A 21 17.46 -16.18 23.25
CA ARG A 21 16.86 -16.76 24.47
C ARG A 21 15.42 -17.19 24.18
N HIS A 22 15.08 -18.44 24.48
CA HIS A 22 13.67 -18.83 24.67
C HIS A 22 13.14 -17.99 25.83
N VAL A 23 12.11 -17.20 25.57
CA VAL A 23 11.39 -16.43 26.59
C VAL A 23 10.47 -17.41 27.32
N ASP A 24 10.59 -17.50 28.64
CA ASP A 24 9.73 -18.36 29.46
C ASP A 24 8.51 -17.58 29.98
N GLU A 25 7.46 -18.29 30.38
CA GLU A 25 6.25 -17.69 30.96
C GLU A 25 6.60 -16.96 32.29
N GLY A 26 6.39 -15.64 32.32
CA GLY A 26 6.72 -14.78 33.46
C GLY A 26 7.94 -13.88 33.27
N ASP A 27 8.68 -14.03 32.15
CA ASP A 27 9.77 -13.13 31.82
C ASP A 27 9.26 -11.71 31.49
N THR A 28 9.94 -10.70 32.02
CA THR A 28 9.69 -9.30 31.67
C THR A 28 10.62 -8.90 30.53
N ILE A 29 10.05 -8.73 29.33
CA ILE A 29 10.77 -8.15 28.19
C ILE A 29 10.64 -6.64 28.30
N VAL A 30 11.78 -5.95 28.39
CA VAL A 30 11.83 -4.50 28.21
C VAL A 30 12.20 -4.25 26.75
N PRO A 31 11.29 -3.77 25.89
CA PRO A 31 11.66 -3.38 24.54
C PRO A 31 12.66 -2.23 24.64
N VAL A 32 13.82 -2.38 23.99
CA VAL A 32 14.72 -1.25 23.80
C VAL A 32 14.05 -0.33 22.80
N VAL A 33 13.49 0.78 23.28
CA VAL A 33 13.10 1.89 22.42
C VAL A 33 14.40 2.57 22.02
N ASN A 34 14.75 2.47 20.75
CA ASN A 34 15.93 3.15 20.24
C ASN A 34 15.50 4.56 19.84
N ASP A 35 15.81 5.53 20.69
CA ASP A 35 15.53 6.96 20.47
C ASP A 35 16.46 7.57 19.39
N GLY A 36 17.32 6.74 18.79
CA GLY A 36 18.44 7.12 17.95
C GLY A 36 18.09 7.31 16.47
N GLU A 37 18.85 8.22 15.84
CA GLU A 37 18.94 8.38 14.39
C GLU A 37 18.98 7.02 13.68
N VAL A 38 18.16 6.87 12.63
CA VAL A 38 18.16 5.67 11.77
C VAL A 38 19.59 5.46 11.29
N SER A 39 20.22 4.34 11.67
CA SER A 39 21.61 4.10 11.32
C SER A 39 21.75 4.08 9.79
N ASP A 40 22.67 4.87 9.24
CA ASP A 40 22.99 4.88 7.82
C ASP A 40 23.11 3.44 7.27
N GLY A 41 22.22 3.06 6.36
CA GLY A 41 22.22 1.75 5.71
C GLY A 41 21.26 0.68 6.25
N TYR A 42 20.45 0.96 7.28
CA TYR A 42 19.41 0.03 7.79
C TYR A 42 17.97 0.59 7.75
N GLY A 43 17.78 1.75 7.13
CA GLY A 43 16.44 2.26 6.80
C GLY A 43 15.88 1.57 5.56
N TRP A 44 14.68 1.02 5.67
CA TRP A 44 13.94 0.53 4.51
C TRP A 44 12.91 1.55 4.07
N ASN A 45 12.80 1.79 2.76
CA ASN A 45 11.73 2.59 2.20
C ASN A 45 10.41 1.84 2.33
N LEU A 46 9.35 2.58 2.66
CA LEU A 46 7.98 2.06 2.63
C LEU A 46 7.26 2.63 1.41
N TYR A 47 6.43 1.82 0.78
CA TYR A 47 5.49 2.31 -0.21
C TYR A 47 4.12 1.64 -0.09
N GLY A 48 3.09 2.45 -0.25
CA GLY A 48 1.70 2.02 -0.31
C GLY A 48 1.21 1.94 -1.75
N ILE A 49 0.25 1.06 -2.01
CA ILE A 49 -0.40 0.91 -3.32
C ILE A 49 -1.91 1.08 -3.15
N THR A 50 -2.50 1.93 -3.98
CA THR A 50 -3.96 2.07 -4.12
C THR A 50 -4.38 1.92 -5.57
N GLU A 51 -5.46 1.20 -5.85
CA GLU A 51 -5.89 0.82 -7.20
C GLU A 51 -7.39 1.06 -7.38
N GLY A 52 -7.77 1.82 -8.40
CA GLY A 52 -9.13 1.92 -8.91
C GLY A 52 -9.15 1.61 -10.41
N THR A 53 -10.34 1.60 -11.00
CA THR A 53 -10.52 1.26 -12.42
C THR A 53 -9.73 2.17 -13.37
N ALA A 54 -9.58 3.45 -13.00
CA ALA A 54 -8.90 4.46 -13.81
C ALA A 54 -7.48 4.78 -13.34
N VAL A 55 -7.17 4.55 -12.06
CA VAL A 55 -5.96 5.07 -11.42
C VAL A 55 -5.34 4.01 -10.52
N GLN A 56 -4.08 3.68 -10.76
CA GLN A 56 -3.23 2.98 -9.82
C GLN A 56 -2.18 3.97 -9.29
N LYS A 57 -1.90 3.93 -7.99
CA LYS A 57 -0.96 4.84 -7.35
C LYS A 57 -0.03 4.08 -6.43
N ASP A 58 1.27 4.36 -6.57
CA ASP A 58 2.33 3.95 -5.65
C ASP A 58 2.86 5.21 -4.94
N SER A 59 2.77 5.24 -3.62
CA SER A 59 3.19 6.39 -2.81
C SER A 59 4.25 5.99 -1.80
N SER A 60 5.36 6.73 -1.74
CA SER A 60 6.42 6.59 -0.75
C SER A 60 6.64 7.90 0.01
N ALA A 61 7.63 7.97 0.89
CA ALA A 61 7.98 9.21 1.57
C ALA A 61 8.61 10.26 0.63
N GLU A 62 9.26 9.83 -0.45
CA GLU A 62 10.03 10.71 -1.33
C GLU A 62 9.40 10.93 -2.70
N GLU A 63 8.58 9.98 -3.16
CA GLU A 63 8.07 9.94 -4.53
C GLU A 63 6.64 9.43 -4.57
N GLU A 64 5.88 10.05 -5.46
CA GLU A 64 4.54 9.63 -5.87
C GLU A 64 4.62 9.16 -7.32
N LYS A 65 4.00 8.02 -7.62
CA LYS A 65 3.84 7.50 -8.98
C LYS A 65 2.38 7.13 -9.22
N ILE A 66 1.78 7.77 -10.20
CA ILE A 66 0.37 7.61 -10.56
C ILE A 66 0.31 7.02 -11.98
N ALA A 67 -0.23 5.82 -12.13
CA ALA A 67 -0.52 5.19 -13.41
C ALA A 67 -2.01 5.36 -13.74
N LEU A 68 -2.29 6.04 -14.83
CA LEU A 68 -3.64 6.30 -15.32
C LEU A 68 -3.96 5.36 -16.48
N ASN A 69 -5.11 4.71 -16.45
CA ASN A 69 -5.55 3.81 -17.51
C ASN A 69 -5.80 4.60 -18.81
N ALA A 70 -5.14 4.20 -19.90
CA ALA A 70 -5.24 4.90 -21.17
C ALA A 70 -6.63 4.79 -21.81
N ASP A 71 -7.40 3.74 -21.52
CA ASP A 71 -8.76 3.56 -22.03
C ASP A 71 -9.76 4.54 -21.39
N VAL A 72 -9.42 5.09 -20.22
CA VAL A 72 -10.17 6.16 -19.55
C VAL A 72 -9.70 7.52 -20.05
N LEU A 73 -8.39 7.68 -20.27
CA LEU A 73 -7.81 8.95 -20.67
C LEU A 73 -8.05 9.31 -22.14
N PHE A 74 -8.12 8.33 -23.03
CA PHE A 74 -8.10 8.59 -24.48
C PHE A 74 -9.20 7.85 -25.21
N GLU A 75 -9.65 8.42 -26.32
CA GLU A 75 -10.44 7.66 -27.28
C GLU A 75 -9.62 6.49 -27.87
N PHE A 76 -10.32 5.42 -28.26
CA PHE A 76 -9.69 4.21 -28.82
C PHE A 76 -8.74 4.55 -29.98
N ASP A 77 -7.49 4.07 -29.86
CA ASP A 77 -6.42 4.24 -30.85
C ASP A 77 -6.04 5.71 -31.15
N LYS A 78 -6.32 6.61 -30.21
CA LYS A 78 -6.00 8.04 -30.30
C LYS A 78 -5.18 8.52 -29.11
N ALA A 79 -4.68 9.74 -29.27
CA ALA A 79 -4.04 10.54 -28.22
C ALA A 79 -4.91 11.73 -27.77
N ASP A 80 -6.10 11.93 -28.35
CA ASP A 80 -7.05 12.95 -27.89
C ASP A 80 -7.69 12.51 -26.56
N LEU A 81 -7.78 13.44 -25.60
CA LEU A 81 -8.40 13.17 -24.30
C LEU A 81 -9.90 12.88 -24.45
N ALA A 82 -10.37 11.85 -23.76
CA ALA A 82 -11.79 11.54 -23.63
C ALA A 82 -12.49 12.51 -22.66
N ASP A 83 -13.82 12.57 -22.72
CA ASP A 83 -14.62 13.44 -21.82
C ASP A 83 -14.39 13.09 -20.34
N ASP A 84 -14.31 11.80 -20.02
CA ASP A 84 -14.09 11.31 -18.64
C ASP A 84 -12.64 11.55 -18.14
N ALA A 85 -11.70 11.88 -19.04
CA ALA A 85 -10.30 12.10 -18.70
C ALA A 85 -10.10 13.39 -17.88
N GLU A 86 -10.96 14.39 -18.07
CA GLU A 86 -10.80 15.71 -17.45
C GLU A 86 -10.90 15.63 -15.92
N ASP A 87 -11.87 14.88 -15.40
CA ASP A 87 -12.08 14.73 -13.95
C ASP A 87 -10.92 13.97 -13.30
N VAL A 88 -10.44 12.89 -13.94
CA VAL A 88 -9.27 12.13 -13.48
C VAL A 88 -8.02 13.02 -13.46
N LEU A 89 -7.76 13.77 -14.53
CA LEU A 89 -6.59 14.65 -14.60
C LEU A 89 -6.69 15.84 -13.64
N LYS A 90 -7.89 16.37 -13.34
CA LYS A 90 -8.09 17.38 -12.30
C LYS A 90 -7.71 16.87 -10.92
N GLN A 91 -8.05 15.61 -10.60
CA GLN A 91 -7.65 14.99 -9.34
C GLN A 91 -6.12 14.90 -9.24
N VAL A 92 -5.46 14.45 -10.32
CA VAL A 92 -3.99 14.41 -10.39
C VAL A 92 -3.37 15.80 -10.23
N VAL A 93 -3.96 16.83 -10.85
CA VAL A 93 -3.50 18.23 -10.71
C VAL A 93 -3.62 18.70 -9.26
N ALA A 94 -4.76 18.45 -8.60
CA ALA A 94 -4.98 18.85 -7.21
C ALA A 94 -3.94 18.18 -6.29
N GLU A 95 -3.75 16.87 -6.45
CA GLU A 95 -2.78 16.10 -5.67
C GLU A 95 -1.33 16.55 -5.94
N THR A 96 -0.99 16.82 -7.20
CA THR A 96 0.34 17.33 -7.57
C THR A 96 0.61 18.69 -6.91
N ARG A 97 -0.35 19.63 -6.93
CA ARG A 97 -0.19 20.94 -6.27
C ARG A 97 0.06 20.80 -4.77
N GLU A 98 -0.65 19.88 -4.14
CA GLU A 98 -0.55 19.61 -2.72
C GLU A 98 0.81 19.00 -2.37
N ARG A 99 1.20 17.91 -3.05
CA ARG A 99 2.29 17.02 -2.63
C ARG A 99 3.61 17.27 -3.35
N ALA A 100 3.61 17.69 -4.62
CA ALA A 100 4.82 17.74 -5.43
C ALA A 100 5.72 18.94 -5.06
N ASP A 101 7.02 18.69 -4.90
CA ASP A 101 8.01 19.72 -4.62
C ASP A 101 8.48 20.38 -5.94
N PRO A 102 8.16 21.67 -6.18
CA PRO A 102 8.54 22.35 -7.43
C PRO A 102 10.06 22.55 -7.58
N ASP A 103 10.85 22.45 -6.50
CA ASP A 103 12.30 22.61 -6.53
C ASP A 103 13.05 21.29 -6.81
N LYS A 104 12.32 20.16 -6.94
CA LYS A 104 12.86 18.83 -7.20
C LYS A 104 12.85 18.50 -8.71
N PRO A 105 13.38 17.33 -9.13
CA PRO A 105 13.41 16.95 -10.54
C PRO A 105 12.04 17.04 -11.24
N PRO A 106 12.02 17.16 -12.58
CA PRO A 106 10.81 17.36 -13.35
C PRO A 106 9.74 16.29 -13.08
N ILE A 107 8.47 16.70 -13.13
CA ILE A 107 7.34 15.78 -13.22
C ILE A 107 7.54 14.95 -14.49
N THR A 108 7.69 13.64 -14.33
CA THR A 108 7.96 12.73 -15.43
C THR A 108 6.67 12.06 -15.86
N ILE A 109 6.40 12.06 -17.16
CA ILE A 109 5.17 11.56 -17.77
C ILE A 109 5.57 10.53 -18.82
N VAL A 110 5.17 9.28 -18.64
CA VAL A 110 5.58 8.16 -19.47
C VAL A 110 4.37 7.44 -20.04
N GLY A 111 4.25 7.37 -21.37
CA GLY A 111 3.20 6.60 -22.03
C GLY A 111 3.62 5.16 -22.28
N HIS A 112 2.66 4.23 -22.15
CA HIS A 112 2.82 2.81 -22.45
C HIS A 112 1.63 2.26 -23.25
N THR A 113 1.87 1.21 -24.02
CA THR A 113 0.84 0.45 -24.75
C THR A 113 0.79 -1.00 -24.26
N ASP A 114 -0.21 -1.75 -24.73
CA ASP A 114 -0.17 -3.21 -24.66
C ASP A 114 0.77 -3.80 -25.73
N GLY A 115 0.94 -5.11 -25.70
CA GLY A 115 1.76 -5.86 -26.66
C GLY A 115 1.16 -6.02 -28.06
N LYS A 116 0.00 -5.43 -28.36
CA LYS A 116 -0.60 -5.51 -29.70
C LYS A 116 -0.08 -4.39 -30.60
N GLY A 117 0.11 -4.72 -31.89
CA GLY A 117 0.57 -3.76 -32.89
C GLY A 117 2.05 -3.91 -33.22
N ASP A 118 2.56 -2.97 -34.00
CA ASP A 118 3.98 -2.88 -34.35
C ASP A 118 4.73 -2.01 -33.34
N ASP A 119 5.99 -2.33 -33.06
CA ASP A 119 6.79 -1.64 -32.06
C ASP A 119 6.96 -0.14 -32.38
N GLU A 120 7.15 0.23 -33.66
CA GLU A 120 7.30 1.63 -34.08
C GLU A 120 6.00 2.40 -33.86
N TYR A 121 4.87 1.77 -34.19
CA TYR A 121 3.54 2.33 -33.96
C TYR A 121 3.26 2.55 -32.47
N ASN A 122 3.53 1.54 -31.65
CA ASN A 122 3.33 1.61 -30.20
C ASN A 122 4.21 2.66 -29.54
N GLN A 123 5.47 2.78 -30.00
CA GLN A 123 6.37 3.82 -29.55
C GLN A 123 5.78 5.21 -29.83
N GLN A 124 5.37 5.47 -31.08
CA GLN A 124 4.78 6.76 -31.46
C GLN A 124 3.50 7.07 -30.68
N LEU A 125 2.57 6.12 -30.58
CA LEU A 125 1.31 6.31 -29.86
C LEU A 125 1.55 6.62 -28.38
N SER A 126 2.52 5.94 -27.76
CA SER A 126 2.87 6.17 -26.36
C SER A 126 3.48 7.56 -26.12
N GLU A 127 4.30 8.06 -27.04
CA GLU A 127 4.87 9.42 -26.98
C GLU A 127 3.79 10.49 -27.15
N GLU A 128 2.87 10.32 -28.11
CA GLU A 128 1.78 11.26 -28.37
C GLU A 128 0.82 11.37 -27.17
N ARG A 129 0.50 10.25 -26.52
CA ARG A 129 -0.31 10.21 -25.30
C ARG A 129 0.37 10.89 -24.12
N ALA A 130 1.66 10.62 -23.91
CA ALA A 130 2.44 11.27 -22.86
C ALA A 130 2.49 12.79 -23.06
N GLU A 131 2.69 13.24 -24.31
CA GLU A 131 2.72 14.66 -24.64
C GLU A 131 1.36 15.33 -24.42
N THR A 132 0.25 14.65 -24.73
CA THR A 132 -1.09 15.20 -24.49
C THR A 132 -1.35 15.43 -23.00
N VAL A 133 -1.01 14.47 -22.15
CA VAL A 133 -1.11 14.62 -20.69
C VAL A 133 -0.19 15.73 -20.18
N HIS A 134 1.02 15.84 -20.70
CA HIS A 134 1.93 16.94 -20.37
C HIS A 134 1.32 18.32 -20.69
N GLN A 135 0.73 18.50 -21.87
CA GLN A 135 0.12 19.78 -22.23
C GLN A 135 -1.02 20.13 -21.27
N TYR A 136 -1.85 19.15 -20.89
CA TYR A 136 -2.90 19.36 -19.91
C TYR A 136 -2.33 19.77 -18.54
N LEU A 137 -1.40 18.98 -17.99
CA LEU A 137 -0.79 19.26 -16.69
C LEU A 137 -0.10 20.61 -16.67
N LYS A 138 0.64 20.97 -17.73
CA LYS A 138 1.32 22.25 -17.83
C LYS A 138 0.35 23.43 -17.90
N ALA A 139 -0.78 23.27 -18.58
CA ALA A 139 -1.82 24.30 -18.63
C ALA A 139 -2.41 24.58 -17.23
N GLU A 140 -2.61 23.53 -16.43
CA GLU A 140 -3.20 23.62 -15.09
C GLU A 140 -2.18 24.00 -14.00
N LEU A 141 -1.04 23.33 -13.94
CA LEU A 141 -0.02 23.52 -12.90
C LEU A 141 0.93 24.69 -13.19
N GLY A 142 1.04 25.10 -14.46
CA GLY A 142 1.86 26.22 -14.91
C GLY A 142 3.35 25.89 -14.94
N SER A 143 4.17 26.94 -15.07
CA SER A 143 5.64 26.84 -15.20
C SER A 143 6.38 26.81 -13.86
N ALA A 144 5.65 26.63 -12.75
CA ALA A 144 6.28 26.45 -11.44
C ALA A 144 6.93 25.06 -11.31
N TYR A 145 6.51 24.12 -12.15
CA TYR A 145 7.08 22.79 -12.26
C TYR A 145 7.77 22.64 -13.61
N GLU A 146 8.83 21.85 -13.63
CA GLU A 146 9.42 21.34 -14.86
C GLU A 146 8.76 20.01 -15.23
N TYR A 147 8.72 19.71 -16.54
CA TYR A 147 8.08 18.50 -17.05
C TYR A 147 9.02 17.75 -17.99
N LYS A 148 8.88 16.43 -18.00
CA LYS A 148 9.60 15.53 -18.90
C LYS A 148 8.64 14.48 -19.45
N THR A 149 8.60 14.31 -20.76
CA THR A 149 7.78 13.31 -21.44
C THR A 149 8.63 12.22 -22.08
N GLU A 150 8.16 10.97 -22.00
CA GLU A 150 8.73 9.81 -22.67
C GLU A 150 7.61 8.87 -23.15
N GLY A 151 7.84 8.15 -24.24
CA GLY A 151 7.03 6.98 -24.60
C GLY A 151 7.88 5.72 -24.50
N ARG A 152 7.28 4.61 -24.09
CA ARG A 152 7.97 3.30 -23.96
C ARG A 152 7.30 2.19 -24.75
N GLY A 153 6.27 2.49 -25.55
CA GLY A 153 5.48 1.50 -26.27
C GLY A 153 5.09 0.32 -25.36
N SER A 154 5.29 -0.90 -25.87
CA SER A 154 5.01 -2.16 -25.17
C SER A 154 6.20 -2.71 -24.37
N SER A 155 7.33 -1.97 -24.27
CA SER A 155 8.60 -2.51 -23.79
C SER A 155 8.70 -2.71 -22.28
N GLU A 156 7.81 -2.09 -21.50
CA GLU A 156 7.77 -2.16 -20.04
C GLU A 156 6.36 -2.56 -19.56
N PRO A 157 5.93 -3.82 -19.79
CA PRO A 157 4.65 -4.33 -19.32
C PRO A 157 4.65 -4.52 -17.80
N ILE A 158 3.52 -4.23 -17.17
CA ILE A 158 3.29 -4.44 -15.72
C ILE A 158 2.41 -5.66 -15.44
N ALA A 159 1.78 -6.21 -16.47
CA ALA A 159 0.97 -7.41 -16.43
C ALA A 159 1.37 -8.34 -17.57
N GLU A 160 1.42 -9.65 -17.30
CA GLU A 160 1.74 -10.67 -18.30
C GLU A 160 0.56 -10.89 -19.26
N GLU A 161 0.83 -10.79 -20.56
CA GLU A 161 -0.14 -11.02 -21.64
C GLU A 161 -0.09 -12.48 -22.12
N GLY A 162 -1.19 -12.98 -22.71
CA GLY A 162 -1.29 -14.32 -23.28
C GLY A 162 -1.90 -15.39 -22.36
N GLY A 163 -2.41 -15.00 -21.18
CA GLY A 163 -3.12 -15.85 -20.22
C GLY A 163 -4.64 -15.90 -20.41
N SER A 164 -5.36 -16.39 -19.38
CA SER A 164 -6.84 -16.37 -19.35
C SER A 164 -7.42 -14.95 -19.25
N ASP A 165 -6.68 -14.04 -18.61
CA ASP A 165 -7.12 -12.68 -18.27
C ASP A 165 -6.38 -11.64 -19.14
N ASP A 166 -6.22 -12.01 -20.41
CA ASP A 166 -5.38 -11.30 -21.38
C ASP A 166 -5.89 -9.89 -21.68
N GLU A 167 -7.19 -9.64 -21.58
CA GLU A 167 -7.70 -8.26 -21.76
C GLU A 167 -7.45 -7.40 -20.53
N GLU A 168 -7.65 -7.92 -19.31
CA GLU A 168 -7.34 -7.20 -18.08
C GLU A 168 -5.84 -6.87 -17.99
N ALA A 169 -4.96 -7.81 -18.37
CA ALA A 169 -3.53 -7.57 -18.45
C ALA A 169 -3.18 -6.47 -19.46
N ARG A 170 -3.77 -6.52 -20.65
CA ARG A 170 -3.56 -5.51 -21.70
C ARG A 170 -4.07 -4.13 -21.28
N ALA A 171 -5.23 -4.05 -20.63
CA ALA A 171 -5.77 -2.80 -20.09
C ALA A 171 -4.83 -2.18 -19.03
N ARG A 172 -4.24 -3.00 -18.15
CA ARG A 172 -3.20 -2.53 -17.19
C ARG A 172 -1.95 -2.02 -17.90
N ASN A 173 -1.52 -2.66 -18.98
CA ASN A 173 -0.34 -2.24 -19.73
C ASN A 173 -0.57 -0.91 -20.49
N ARG A 174 -1.78 -0.68 -21.01
CA ARG A 174 -2.21 0.58 -21.64
C ARG A 174 -2.39 1.67 -20.58
N ARG A 175 -1.33 2.41 -20.29
CA ARG A 175 -1.32 3.42 -19.21
C ARG A 175 -0.45 4.63 -19.53
N VAL A 176 -0.70 5.72 -18.81
CA VAL A 176 0.23 6.85 -18.68
C VAL A 176 0.66 6.98 -17.23
N GLU A 177 1.96 6.90 -16.99
CA GLU A 177 2.55 7.05 -15.66
C GLU A 177 2.98 8.51 -15.46
N ILE A 178 2.65 9.08 -14.31
CA ILE A 178 3.05 10.41 -13.86
C ILE A 178 3.80 10.22 -12.55
N SER A 179 5.03 10.70 -12.45
CA SER A 179 5.81 10.62 -11.21
C SER A 179 6.45 11.95 -10.84
N TYR A 180 6.52 12.20 -9.53
CA TYR A 180 7.11 13.41 -8.97
C TYR A 180 7.63 13.18 -7.55
N LYS A 181 8.58 14.02 -7.13
CA LYS A 181 9.08 14.01 -5.76
C LYS A 181 8.13 14.75 -4.82
N ILE A 182 7.90 14.17 -3.66
CA ILE A 182 7.02 14.72 -2.63
C ILE A 182 7.80 15.72 -1.78
N LYS A 183 7.13 16.81 -1.37
CA LYS A 183 7.67 17.78 -0.41
C LYS A 183 8.03 17.08 0.88
N GLU A 184 9.24 17.29 1.39
CA GLU A 184 9.62 16.80 2.72
C GLU A 184 8.72 17.44 3.78
N THR A 185 7.74 16.67 4.26
CA THR A 185 6.95 17.09 5.41
C THR A 185 7.78 16.79 6.65
N ARG A 186 8.50 17.80 7.15
CA ARG A 186 9.05 17.71 8.51
C ARG A 186 7.88 17.65 9.47
N VAL A 187 7.53 16.44 9.92
CA VAL A 187 6.77 16.27 11.15
C VAL A 187 7.66 16.82 12.26
N THR A 188 7.50 18.11 12.54
CA THR A 188 8.14 18.74 13.68
C THR A 188 7.29 18.32 14.85
N THR A 189 7.74 17.33 15.62
CA THR A 189 7.12 16.91 16.87
C THR A 189 7.31 18.01 17.92
N GLU A 190 6.68 19.17 17.73
CA GLU A 190 6.40 20.11 18.82
C GLU A 190 5.06 19.70 19.43
N LEU A 191 5.13 18.78 20.39
CA LEU A 191 4.05 18.50 21.33
C LEU A 191 3.72 19.79 22.09
N THR A 192 2.78 20.58 21.58
CA THR A 192 2.13 21.64 22.34
C THR A 192 0.70 21.20 22.66
N GLU A 193 0.45 20.98 23.95
CA GLU A 193 -0.85 20.66 24.53
C GLU A 193 -1.84 21.82 24.36
N THR A 194 -2.27 22.21 23.16
CA THR A 194 -3.38 23.17 23.04
C THR A 194 -4.12 23.16 21.70
N GLU A 195 -4.77 22.06 21.31
CA GLU A 195 -5.84 22.15 20.29
C GLU A 195 -7.07 21.31 20.67
N LYS A 196 -7.66 21.65 21.82
CA LYS A 196 -9.12 21.57 21.99
C LYS A 196 -9.71 22.86 21.44
N ASN A 197 -10.26 22.79 20.23
CA ASN A 197 -11.30 23.64 19.63
C ASN A 197 -10.93 24.15 18.23
N SER A 198 -11.37 23.44 17.19
CA SER A 198 -11.93 24.07 16.00
C SER A 198 -12.58 23.00 15.12
N GLU A 199 -13.90 22.90 15.23
CA GLU A 199 -14.78 22.43 14.14
C GLU A 199 -14.77 23.52 13.05
N ASP A 200 -14.35 23.15 11.83
CA ASP A 200 -14.89 23.52 10.51
C ASP A 200 -13.81 23.66 9.42
N GLN A 201 -14.13 22.99 8.30
CA GLN A 201 -13.65 23.14 6.91
C GLN A 201 -12.38 22.41 6.40
N ALA A 202 -12.69 21.47 5.50
CA ALA A 202 -12.10 21.24 4.16
C ALA A 202 -11.37 19.90 3.92
N ASP A 203 -12.08 19.05 3.17
CA ASP A 203 -11.64 18.23 2.02
C ASP A 203 -10.20 18.49 1.52
N GLY A 204 -9.33 17.49 1.66
CA GLY A 204 -7.92 17.51 1.21
C GLY A 204 -6.93 16.99 2.27
N GLY A 205 -6.56 15.71 2.19
CA GLY A 205 -5.23 15.23 2.62
C GLY A 205 -4.84 15.23 4.11
N ALA A 206 -5.76 15.38 5.07
CA ALA A 206 -5.42 15.30 6.48
C ALA A 206 -5.16 13.84 6.93
N ILE A 207 -3.87 13.49 7.03
CA ILE A 207 -3.40 12.28 7.72
C ILE A 207 -4.04 12.25 9.11
N ALA A 208 -4.68 11.13 9.48
CA ALA A 208 -5.29 10.99 10.80
C ALA A 208 -4.21 11.12 11.91
N PRO A 209 -4.56 11.50 13.15
CA PRO A 209 -3.58 11.39 14.23
C PRO A 209 -3.15 9.92 14.42
N PRO A 210 -1.96 9.66 14.99
CA PRO A 210 -1.55 8.32 15.38
C PRO A 210 -2.58 7.65 16.30
N ALA A 211 -2.76 6.34 16.14
CA ALA A 211 -3.70 5.59 16.96
C ALA A 211 -3.28 5.61 18.44
N PRO A 212 -4.20 5.86 19.39
CA PRO A 212 -3.89 5.64 20.80
C PRO A 212 -3.66 4.15 21.06
N PHE A 213 -2.80 3.83 22.04
CA PHE A 213 -2.61 2.45 22.48
C PHE A 213 -3.92 1.83 22.96
N ARG A 214 -4.14 0.56 22.60
CA ARG A 214 -5.28 -0.24 23.02
C ARG A 214 -4.78 -1.55 23.62
N GLU A 215 -5.23 -1.85 24.85
CA GLU A 215 -4.91 -3.11 25.52
C GLU A 215 -5.64 -4.31 24.87
N GLU A 216 -6.84 -4.06 24.32
CA GLU A 216 -7.64 -5.06 23.59
C GLU A 216 -7.86 -4.62 22.14
N GLN A 217 -7.75 -5.55 21.19
CA GLN A 217 -7.95 -5.32 19.75
C GLN A 217 -9.42 -5.38 19.31
N GLY A 218 -10.37 -5.45 20.25
CA GLY A 218 -11.80 -5.57 19.95
C GLY A 218 -12.30 -7.02 19.82
N LYS A 219 -13.54 -7.17 19.36
CA LYS A 219 -14.21 -8.47 19.19
C LYS A 219 -14.10 -8.93 17.74
N VAL A 220 -14.12 -10.25 17.52
CA VAL A 220 -14.18 -10.80 16.16
C VAL A 220 -15.45 -10.30 15.46
N VAL A 221 -15.25 -9.63 14.32
CA VAL A 221 -16.33 -9.06 13.48
C VAL A 221 -16.64 -9.94 12.28
N ALA A 222 -15.65 -10.69 11.77
CA ALA A 222 -15.83 -11.64 10.68
C ALA A 222 -14.88 -12.83 10.84
N SER A 223 -15.15 -13.92 10.12
CA SER A 223 -14.24 -15.06 10.08
C SER A 223 -14.37 -15.85 8.79
N GLY A 224 -13.27 -16.37 8.29
CA GLY A 224 -13.22 -17.27 7.14
C GLY A 224 -12.28 -18.45 7.38
N THR A 225 -12.31 -19.40 6.46
CA THR A 225 -11.41 -20.56 6.51
C THR A 225 -10.86 -20.82 5.13
N ALA A 226 -9.58 -21.14 5.05
CA ALA A 226 -8.93 -21.51 3.81
C ALA A 226 -8.12 -22.78 4.00
N SER A 227 -8.12 -23.64 2.99
CA SER A 227 -7.44 -24.93 3.00
C SER A 227 -6.61 -25.11 1.74
N SER A 228 -5.38 -25.56 1.92
CA SER A 228 -4.58 -26.15 0.85
C SER A 228 -4.68 -27.68 0.90
N ARG A 229 -3.85 -28.37 0.11
CA ARG A 229 -3.82 -29.84 0.09
C ARG A 229 -3.49 -30.48 1.45
N ARG A 230 -2.76 -29.79 2.32
CA ARG A 230 -2.24 -30.36 3.58
C ARG A 230 -2.51 -29.52 4.83
N VAL A 231 -2.65 -28.20 4.68
CA VAL A 231 -2.90 -27.28 5.80
C VAL A 231 -4.26 -26.62 5.67
N SER A 232 -4.82 -26.22 6.80
CA SER A 232 -6.10 -25.54 6.90
C SER A 232 -6.01 -24.52 8.02
N TYR A 233 -6.55 -23.34 7.76
CA TYR A 233 -6.49 -22.23 8.67
C TYR A 233 -7.85 -21.58 8.81
N LYS A 234 -8.10 -21.06 10.01
CA LYS A 234 -9.20 -20.14 10.29
C LYS A 234 -8.62 -18.75 10.45
N LEU A 235 -9.19 -17.79 9.74
CA LEU A 235 -8.95 -16.36 9.89
C LEU A 235 -10.13 -15.76 10.68
N GLU A 236 -9.83 -14.99 11.71
CA GLU A 236 -10.76 -14.14 12.44
C GLU A 236 -10.34 -12.69 12.25
N VAL A 237 -11.27 -11.86 11.84
CA VAL A 237 -11.05 -10.43 11.56
C VAL A 237 -11.53 -9.64 12.76
N LEU A 238 -10.71 -8.72 13.25
CA LEU A 238 -11.06 -7.75 14.29
C LEU A 238 -11.28 -6.37 13.66
N PRO A 239 -11.84 -5.38 14.38
CA PRO A 239 -11.91 -4.01 13.90
C PRO A 239 -10.55 -3.50 13.47
N PHE A 240 -10.55 -2.71 12.39
CA PHE A 240 -9.34 -2.06 11.89
C PHE A 240 -9.19 -0.70 12.55
N PHE A 241 -7.97 -0.20 12.63
CA PHE A 241 -7.70 1.08 13.31
C PHE A 241 -6.95 2.02 12.38
N ARG A 242 -7.34 3.30 12.39
CA ARG A 242 -6.56 4.34 11.72
C ARG A 242 -5.35 4.69 12.58
N ASP A 243 -4.17 4.61 11.99
CA ASP A 243 -2.91 5.03 12.59
C ASP A 243 -2.15 5.90 11.59
N GLY A 244 -2.34 7.22 11.69
CA GLY A 244 -1.68 8.12 10.77
C GLY A 244 -2.20 7.98 9.34
N ALA A 245 -1.25 7.74 8.42
CA ALA A 245 -1.51 7.51 7.00
C ALA A 245 -1.90 6.04 6.71
N TYR A 246 -1.94 5.20 7.75
CA TYR A 246 -2.15 3.78 7.62
C TYR A 246 -3.45 3.33 8.29
N LEU A 247 -4.00 2.26 7.75
CA LEU A 247 -5.00 1.43 8.37
C LEU A 247 -4.31 0.15 8.86
N VAL A 248 -4.48 -0.16 10.15
CA VAL A 248 -3.94 -1.36 10.76
C VAL A 248 -5.04 -2.41 10.83
N ALA A 249 -4.92 -3.44 9.99
CA ALA A 249 -5.80 -4.59 10.00
C ALA A 249 -5.30 -5.62 11.00
N ASN A 250 -6.06 -5.84 12.07
CA ASN A 250 -5.74 -6.84 13.09
C ASN A 250 -6.51 -8.13 12.85
N LEU A 251 -5.76 -9.23 12.82
CA LEU A 251 -6.23 -10.53 12.37
C LEU A 251 -5.79 -11.59 13.38
N ARG A 252 -6.59 -12.64 13.51
CA ARG A 252 -6.26 -13.85 14.24
C ARG A 252 -6.25 -15.04 13.32
N ILE A 253 -5.13 -15.76 13.29
CA ILE A 253 -4.98 -16.92 12.42
C ILE A 253 -4.74 -18.15 13.28
N THR A 254 -5.62 -19.13 13.11
CA THR A 254 -5.55 -20.42 13.81
C THR A 254 -5.22 -21.53 12.83
N ASN A 255 -4.17 -22.32 13.12
CA ASN A 255 -3.91 -23.56 12.41
C ASN A 255 -4.94 -24.61 12.81
N THR A 256 -5.87 -24.94 11.93
CA THR A 256 -6.92 -25.95 12.17
C THR A 256 -6.60 -27.30 11.53
N SER A 257 -5.42 -27.45 10.92
CA SER A 257 -4.98 -28.72 10.36
C SER A 257 -4.57 -29.69 11.47
N SER A 258 -4.49 -30.97 11.10
CA SER A 258 -3.87 -32.00 11.95
C SER A 258 -2.40 -32.26 11.58
N ASP A 259 -1.87 -31.57 10.58
CA ASP A 259 -0.51 -31.78 10.09
C ASP A 259 0.49 -31.09 11.02
N THR A 260 1.46 -31.87 11.52
CA THR A 260 2.48 -31.39 12.45
C THR A 260 3.79 -31.02 11.73
N ASP A 261 3.90 -31.27 10.42
CA ASP A 261 5.09 -30.92 9.64
C ASP A 261 5.09 -29.42 9.27
N LEU A 262 5.90 -28.65 9.99
CA LEU A 262 6.06 -27.21 9.78
C LEU A 262 6.63 -26.87 8.39
N ASN A 263 7.23 -27.83 7.67
CA ASN A 263 7.78 -27.59 6.32
C ASN A 263 6.69 -27.52 5.25
N VAL A 264 5.50 -28.08 5.50
CA VAL A 264 4.38 -28.09 4.55
C VAL A 264 3.82 -26.69 4.28
N VAL A 265 4.02 -25.78 5.22
CA VAL A 265 3.58 -24.39 5.16
C VAL A 265 4.28 -23.61 4.06
N TRP A 266 5.53 -23.96 3.74
CA TRP A 266 6.33 -23.34 2.67
C TRP A 266 5.87 -23.71 1.27
N ASP A 267 4.95 -24.68 1.13
CA ASP A 267 4.42 -25.17 -0.15
C ASP A 267 3.28 -24.30 -0.72
N GLY A 268 3.17 -23.04 -0.27
CA GLY A 268 2.51 -21.97 -1.02
C GLY A 268 0.98 -21.95 -1.00
N GLY A 269 0.36 -22.09 0.18
CA GLY A 269 -1.08 -22.25 0.30
C GLY A 269 -1.95 -21.11 -0.26
N PHE A 270 -1.48 -19.86 -0.27
CA PHE A 270 -2.32 -18.69 -0.56
C PHE A 270 -1.59 -17.57 -1.32
N LYS A 271 -0.73 -17.95 -2.28
CA LYS A 271 -0.02 -16.97 -3.11
C LYS A 271 -0.98 -16.23 -4.03
N ASN A 272 -0.68 -14.97 -4.28
CA ASN A 272 -1.31 -14.16 -5.33
C ASN A 272 -0.28 -13.94 -6.45
N ASP A 273 -0.67 -14.22 -7.70
CA ASP A 273 0.22 -14.16 -8.86
C ASP A 273 0.58 -12.72 -9.24
N ASP A 274 -0.37 -11.79 -9.15
CA ASP A 274 -0.16 -10.36 -9.40
C ASP A 274 0.57 -9.66 -8.23
N TYR A 275 0.35 -10.12 -6.99
CA TYR A 275 0.88 -9.50 -5.77
C TYR A 275 1.75 -10.45 -4.94
N HIS A 276 2.80 -10.98 -5.57
CA HIS A 276 3.79 -11.83 -4.94
C HIS A 276 4.52 -11.13 -3.76
N GLY A 277 5.05 -11.91 -2.81
CA GLY A 277 5.97 -11.40 -1.79
C GLY A 277 5.79 -12.00 -0.39
N ALA A 278 4.56 -12.10 0.11
CA ALA A 278 4.28 -12.68 1.43
C ALA A 278 3.01 -13.52 1.44
N ASP A 279 2.80 -14.23 2.54
CA ASP A 279 1.63 -15.10 2.77
C ASP A 279 0.30 -14.32 2.83
N PHE A 280 0.37 -12.99 3.01
CA PHE A 280 -0.75 -12.06 2.97
C PHE A 280 -0.71 -11.09 1.79
N GLY A 281 0.15 -11.33 0.79
CA GLY A 281 0.35 -10.38 -0.31
C GLY A 281 -0.91 -10.09 -1.15
N GLY A 282 -1.88 -10.99 -1.13
CA GLY A 282 -3.19 -10.79 -1.77
C GLY A 282 -4.22 -10.07 -0.91
N PHE A 283 -3.96 -9.81 0.37
CA PHE A 283 -4.94 -9.18 1.26
C PHE A 283 -5.05 -7.69 0.95
N SER A 284 -6.28 -7.20 0.90
CA SER A 284 -6.55 -5.81 0.56
C SER A 284 -7.83 -5.30 1.19
N VAL A 285 -7.96 -3.99 1.24
CA VAL A 285 -9.12 -3.29 1.76
C VAL A 285 -9.73 -2.49 0.62
N ILE A 286 -11.03 -2.62 0.41
CA ILE A 286 -11.77 -1.92 -0.64
C ILE A 286 -12.62 -0.85 0.04
N ASP A 287 -12.44 0.39 -0.39
CA ASP A 287 -13.33 1.49 -0.03
C ASP A 287 -14.69 1.28 -0.72
N PRO A 288 -15.77 1.04 0.03
CA PRO A 288 -17.07 0.70 -0.53
C PRO A 288 -17.74 1.88 -1.26
N GLU A 289 -17.28 3.12 -1.05
CA GLU A 289 -17.84 4.29 -1.73
C GLU A 289 -17.18 4.53 -3.09
N THR A 290 -15.90 4.19 -3.22
CA THR A 290 -15.08 4.55 -4.39
C THR A 290 -14.58 3.33 -5.18
N ASP A 291 -14.78 2.11 -4.67
CA ASP A 291 -14.21 0.86 -5.15
C ASP A 291 -12.67 0.87 -5.23
N ILE A 292 -12.00 1.83 -4.55
CA ILE A 292 -10.55 1.89 -4.48
C ILE A 292 -10.03 0.75 -3.59
N VAL A 293 -9.13 -0.03 -4.14
CA VAL A 293 -8.43 -1.14 -3.48
C VAL A 293 -7.14 -0.62 -2.84
N HIS A 294 -7.04 -0.69 -1.54
CA HIS A 294 -5.87 -0.41 -0.72
C HIS A 294 -5.11 -1.70 -0.46
N ARG A 295 -3.89 -1.82 -0.98
CA ARG A 295 -3.04 -3.01 -0.80
C ARG A 295 -2.14 -2.87 0.42
N ALA A 296 -1.67 -4.00 0.93
CA ALA A 296 -0.68 -4.03 1.99
C ALA A 296 0.58 -3.22 1.63
N VAL A 297 1.07 -2.44 2.60
CA VAL A 297 2.28 -1.62 2.47
C VAL A 297 3.48 -2.53 2.28
N ARG A 298 4.40 -2.13 1.39
CA ARG A 298 5.62 -2.88 1.09
C ARG A 298 6.86 -2.21 1.68
N ILE A 299 7.87 -3.05 1.93
CA ILE A 299 9.20 -2.68 2.41
C ILE A 299 10.19 -2.83 1.26
N GLY A 300 11.05 -1.83 1.06
CA GLY A 300 12.10 -1.82 0.04
C GLY A 300 11.78 -0.95 -1.18
N GLU A 301 12.67 -0.99 -2.17
CA GLU A 301 12.50 -0.28 -3.44
C GLU A 301 11.79 -1.18 -4.48
N LYS A 302 10.73 -0.66 -5.12
CA LYS A 302 9.98 -1.36 -6.16
C LYS A 302 10.90 -1.79 -7.33
N GLY A 303 10.78 -3.05 -7.77
CA GLY A 303 11.53 -3.59 -8.91
C GLY A 303 12.96 -4.06 -8.63
N LYS A 304 13.40 -4.02 -7.36
CA LYS A 304 14.63 -4.70 -6.90
C LYS A 304 14.29 -5.99 -6.17
N ARG A 305 15.27 -6.89 -6.02
CA ARG A 305 15.14 -8.24 -5.42
C ARG A 305 14.47 -8.30 -4.02
N ASP A 306 14.36 -7.15 -3.37
CA ASP A 306 13.80 -6.94 -2.02
C ASP A 306 12.34 -6.45 -2.04
N ASP A 307 11.71 -6.29 -3.21
CA ASP A 307 10.30 -5.91 -3.41
C ASP A 307 9.27 -6.95 -2.91
N ARG A 308 9.74 -7.99 -2.23
CA ARG A 308 8.98 -9.14 -1.76
C ARG A 308 8.47 -8.99 -0.34
N HIS A 309 8.94 -8.02 0.44
CA HIS A 309 8.58 -7.92 1.84
C HIS A 309 7.42 -6.93 2.04
N TYR A 310 6.40 -7.35 2.78
CA TYR A 310 5.31 -6.49 3.20
C TYR A 310 5.58 -5.96 4.61
N LEU A 311 5.06 -4.78 4.92
CA LEU A 311 5.02 -4.26 6.29
C LEU A 311 3.90 -4.98 7.03
N GLU A 312 4.25 -6.15 7.51
CA GLU A 312 3.43 -6.99 8.37
C GLU A 312 4.22 -7.34 9.64
N ALA A 313 3.50 -7.76 10.68
CA ALA A 313 4.17 -8.41 11.81
C ALA A 313 4.74 -9.75 11.32
N GLU A 314 5.95 -9.74 10.75
CA GLU A 314 6.68 -10.94 10.36
C GLU A 314 6.84 -11.83 11.59
N GLY A 315 6.10 -12.93 11.59
CA GLY A 315 5.97 -13.77 12.77
C GLY A 315 5.45 -15.14 12.45
N TYR A 316 5.82 -15.71 11.29
CA TYR A 316 5.58 -17.11 10.94
C TYR A 316 4.26 -17.69 11.49
N PRO A 317 3.10 -17.01 11.33
CA PRO A 317 1.88 -17.41 12.02
C PRO A 317 1.45 -18.82 11.61
N TRP A 318 1.88 -19.21 10.42
CA TRP A 318 1.67 -20.51 9.81
C TRP A 318 2.62 -21.61 10.33
N LEU A 319 3.82 -21.29 10.83
CA LEU A 319 4.81 -22.29 11.32
C LEU A 319 4.50 -22.82 12.72
N LYS A 320 3.35 -22.51 13.29
CA LYS A 320 2.95 -23.08 14.57
C LYS A 320 2.06 -24.30 14.33
N GLY A 321 2.28 -25.34 15.14
CA GLY A 321 1.62 -26.63 14.99
C GLY A 321 0.09 -26.57 15.13
N PRO A 322 -0.62 -27.69 14.93
CA PRO A 322 -2.07 -27.79 15.06
C PRO A 322 -2.64 -27.11 16.32
N GLY A 323 -3.72 -26.35 16.15
CA GLY A 323 -4.47 -25.70 17.23
C GLY A 323 -3.89 -24.38 17.75
N THR A 324 -2.77 -23.93 17.20
CA THR A 324 -2.13 -22.67 17.61
C THR A 324 -2.80 -21.47 16.96
N THR A 325 -2.92 -20.37 17.71
CA THR A 325 -3.49 -19.09 17.26
C THR A 325 -2.43 -18.00 17.35
N ASN A 326 -2.40 -17.11 16.35
CA ASN A 326 -1.51 -15.96 16.30
C ASN A 326 -2.30 -14.69 15.98
N ASP A 327 -2.00 -13.61 16.68
CA ASP A 327 -2.41 -12.27 16.28
C ASP A 327 -1.43 -11.76 15.20
N VAL A 328 -1.97 -11.18 14.13
CA VAL A 328 -1.24 -10.66 12.97
C VAL A 328 -1.75 -9.25 12.69
N SER A 329 -0.83 -8.33 12.46
CA SER A 329 -1.15 -6.97 12.02
C SER A 329 -0.64 -6.73 10.61
N LEU A 330 -1.51 -6.22 9.76
CA LEU A 330 -1.23 -5.82 8.38
C LEU A 330 -1.42 -4.30 8.26
N TYR A 331 -0.46 -3.62 7.64
CA TYR A 331 -0.55 -2.18 7.40
C TYR A 331 -0.97 -1.93 5.95
N LEU A 332 -2.00 -1.11 5.75
CA LEU A 332 -2.50 -0.69 4.44
C LEU A 332 -2.56 0.85 4.38
N PRO A 333 -2.48 1.50 3.22
CA PRO A 333 -2.81 2.92 3.11
C PRO A 333 -4.23 3.17 3.62
N ALA A 334 -4.40 4.17 4.48
CA ALA A 334 -5.72 4.48 5.01
C ALA A 334 -6.65 5.04 3.91
N PRO A 335 -7.90 4.57 3.82
CA PRO A 335 -8.95 5.26 3.06
C PRO A 335 -9.16 6.69 3.59
N PRO A 336 -9.89 7.57 2.88
CA PRO A 336 -10.20 8.92 3.37
C PRO A 336 -10.81 8.91 4.80
N PRO A 337 -10.54 9.91 5.66
CA PRO A 337 -11.00 9.90 7.07
C PRO A 337 -12.50 9.70 7.30
N GLY A 338 -13.33 10.04 6.31
CA GLY A 338 -14.79 9.85 6.36
C GLY A 338 -15.25 8.39 6.25
N VAL A 339 -14.38 7.49 5.75
CA VAL A 339 -14.71 6.06 5.60
C VAL A 339 -14.62 5.37 6.97
N THR A 340 -15.76 4.90 7.47
CA THR A 340 -15.87 4.26 8.81
C THR A 340 -15.95 2.73 8.76
N SER A 341 -16.10 2.15 7.58
CA SER A 341 -16.13 0.71 7.36
C SER A 341 -15.66 0.37 5.96
N VAL A 342 -15.13 -0.83 5.78
CA VAL A 342 -14.54 -1.26 4.53
C VAL A 342 -14.88 -2.70 4.19
N THR A 343 -14.71 -3.05 2.92
CA THR A 343 -14.71 -4.45 2.50
C THR A 343 -13.29 -5.00 2.57
N PHE A 344 -13.06 -6.02 3.39
CA PHE A 344 -11.77 -6.68 3.50
C PHE A 344 -11.72 -7.92 2.58
N ASP A 345 -10.88 -7.87 1.55
CA ASP A 345 -10.58 -9.03 0.72
C ASP A 345 -9.40 -9.81 1.34
N ALA A 346 -9.70 -10.95 1.94
CA ALA A 346 -8.72 -11.86 2.53
C ALA A 346 -8.36 -13.02 1.57
N GLY A 347 -8.50 -12.81 0.26
CA GLY A 347 -8.16 -13.78 -0.77
C GLY A 347 -8.86 -15.12 -0.56
N ALA A 348 -8.09 -16.19 -0.36
CA ALA A 348 -8.64 -17.54 -0.20
C ALA A 348 -9.53 -17.74 1.05
N PHE A 349 -9.47 -16.83 2.03
CA PHE A 349 -10.34 -16.86 3.20
C PHE A 349 -11.72 -16.26 2.93
N GLY A 350 -11.86 -15.54 1.82
CA GLY A 350 -13.09 -14.85 1.39
C GLY A 350 -13.02 -13.34 1.54
N THR A 351 -14.12 -12.70 1.16
CA THR A 351 -14.33 -11.26 1.24
C THR A 351 -15.32 -10.94 2.36
N PHE A 352 -15.01 -9.95 3.20
CA PHE A 352 -15.81 -9.56 4.36
C PHE A 352 -16.24 -8.10 4.22
N GLU A 353 -17.53 -7.86 4.03
CA GLU A 353 -18.11 -6.52 3.97
C GLU A 353 -18.28 -5.93 5.38
N ASP A 354 -18.42 -4.60 5.44
CA ASP A 354 -18.74 -3.84 6.66
C ASP A 354 -17.75 -4.06 7.83
N VAL A 355 -16.47 -4.31 7.55
CA VAL A 355 -15.44 -4.37 8.59
C VAL A 355 -15.25 -2.97 9.17
N PRO A 356 -15.51 -2.75 10.48
CA PRO A 356 -15.47 -1.41 11.06
C PRO A 356 -14.05 -0.88 11.18
N ILE A 357 -13.92 0.43 10.99
CA ILE A 357 -12.73 1.22 11.27
C ILE A 357 -13.00 2.01 12.56
N GLU A 358 -12.19 1.77 13.59
CA GLU A 358 -12.30 2.39 14.93
C GLU A 358 -11.17 3.36 15.27
#